data_AF-A0ABC8QXI6-F1
#
_entry.id   AF-A0ABC8QXI6-F1
#
_cell.length_a   1.000
_cell.length_b   1.000
_cell.length_c   1.000
_cell.angle_alpha   90.00
_cell.angle_beta   90.00
_cell.angle_gamma   90.00
#
_symmetry.space_group_name_H-M   'P 1'
#
loop_
_entity.id
_entity.type
_entity.pdbx_description
1 polymer ?
#
loop_
_entity_poly.entity_id
_entity_poly.type
_entity_poly.pdbx_seq_one_letter_code
_entity_poly.pdbx_strand_id
1 'polypeptide(L)'
;MPVLVSSSIFCDQTQLSFDSATAKLNQNVVVLRRLHLHNHRERAMSFMRGDLLTRTRKLVKGLAKSEPVWLKAMEQAPPVSFPRAENKIKPISLPEDVYIKKFFQKHPDSKHEDAIKISGFDPPPARMFGWRVLELKEQGVSEEAAMAVADMEYWAERKAKKKAYVRLKQIARLQGKKPPPNPYPSAIKEIQAEERKFVRDRFYDPKILKIVQKMKEEKAAEIQDRMRGGSW
;
A
#
# COMPACT_ATOMS: atom_id res chain seq x y z
N MET A 1 -94.84 -3.94 -27.99
CA MET A 1 -94.95 -4.09 -29.46
C MET A 1 -93.88 -3.20 -30.09
N PRO A 2 -93.10 -3.64 -31.09
CA PRO A 2 -92.15 -4.77 -31.17
C PRO A 2 -90.68 -4.24 -31.32
N VAL A 3 -89.66 -4.87 -30.72
CA VAL A 3 -88.71 -5.87 -31.29
C VAL A 3 -88.33 -5.68 -32.76
N LEU A 4 -87.03 -5.44 -33.02
CA LEU A 4 -86.27 -6.14 -34.08
C LEU A 4 -84.79 -6.32 -33.66
N VAL A 5 -84.36 -7.57 -33.83
CA VAL A 5 -83.07 -8.17 -33.48
C VAL A 5 -82.07 -7.91 -34.60
N SER A 6 -80.82 -7.60 -34.26
CA SER A 6 -79.67 -7.70 -35.16
C SER A 6 -78.88 -8.96 -34.83
N SER A 7 -78.76 -9.82 -35.83
CA SER A 7 -78.04 -11.09 -35.82
C SER A 7 -76.60 -10.93 -36.34
N SER A 8 -75.77 -11.91 -35.98
CA SER A 8 -74.45 -12.28 -36.53
C SER A 8 -73.23 -11.50 -36.04
N ILE A 9 -72.39 -12.18 -35.26
CA ILE A 9 -71.00 -12.56 -35.60
C ILE A 9 -70.65 -13.75 -34.68
N PHE A 10 -70.54 -14.94 -35.26
CA PHE A 10 -70.08 -16.17 -34.62
C PHE A 10 -69.00 -16.74 -35.52
N CYS A 11 -67.73 -16.43 -35.23
CA CYS A 11 -66.54 -17.20 -35.60
C CYS A 11 -65.31 -16.50 -35.00
N ASP A 12 -64.20 -17.23 -34.85
CA ASP A 12 -62.83 -16.72 -34.59
C ASP A 12 -62.26 -16.71 -33.16
N GLN A 13 -62.79 -17.52 -32.23
CA GLN A 13 -62.16 -17.65 -30.90
C GLN A 13 -61.50 -19.00 -30.60
N THR A 14 -61.61 -19.99 -31.49
CA THR A 14 -61.06 -21.34 -31.27
C THR A 14 -59.77 -21.66 -32.01
N GLN A 15 -59.36 -20.90 -33.03
CA GLN A 15 -58.09 -21.14 -33.73
C GLN A 15 -56.88 -20.41 -33.11
N LEU A 16 -57.07 -19.22 -32.54
CA LEU A 16 -55.98 -18.43 -31.92
C LEU A 16 -55.39 -19.04 -30.63
N SER A 17 -56.09 -19.98 -29.99
CA SER A 17 -55.63 -20.62 -28.75
C SER A 17 -54.73 -21.84 -28.99
N PHE A 18 -54.83 -22.50 -30.14
CA PHE A 18 -54.07 -23.73 -30.44
C PHE A 18 -52.61 -23.42 -30.84
N ASP A 19 -52.37 -22.33 -31.56
CA ASP A 19 -51.02 -21.93 -32.02
C ASP A 19 -50.15 -21.34 -30.91
N SER A 20 -50.74 -20.75 -29.87
CA SER A 20 -50.02 -20.21 -28.71
C SER A 20 -49.46 -21.31 -27.80
N ALA A 21 -50.15 -22.45 -27.70
CA ALA A 21 -49.74 -23.57 -26.86
C ALA A 21 -48.57 -24.37 -27.48
N THR A 22 -48.58 -24.57 -28.80
CA THR A 22 -47.51 -25.27 -29.53
C THR A 22 -46.22 -24.44 -29.60
N ALA A 23 -46.31 -23.11 -29.72
CA ALA A 23 -45.16 -22.22 -29.66
C ALA A 23 -44.44 -22.22 -28.29
N LYS A 24 -45.20 -22.27 -27.19
CA LYS A 24 -44.64 -22.34 -25.82
C LYS A 24 -43.97 -23.68 -25.52
N LEU A 25 -44.52 -24.79 -26.00
CA LEU A 25 -43.90 -26.12 -25.86
C LEU A 25 -42.57 -26.21 -26.63
N ASN A 26 -42.51 -25.69 -27.86
CA ASN A 26 -41.30 -25.68 -28.66
C ASN A 26 -40.19 -24.79 -28.07
N GLN A 27 -40.54 -23.62 -27.51
CA GLN A 27 -39.58 -22.79 -26.78
C GLN A 27 -39.03 -23.50 -25.53
N ASN A 28 -39.89 -24.19 -24.77
CA ASN A 28 -39.45 -24.95 -23.59
C ASN A 28 -38.55 -26.14 -23.94
N VAL A 29 -38.82 -26.86 -25.03
CA VAL A 29 -37.97 -27.96 -25.50
C VAL A 29 -36.61 -27.46 -26.00
N VAL A 30 -36.56 -26.31 -26.68
CA VAL A 30 -35.30 -25.69 -27.12
C VAL A 30 -34.48 -25.19 -25.92
N VAL A 31 -35.12 -24.59 -24.92
CA VAL A 31 -34.46 -24.16 -23.68
C VAL A 31 -33.96 -25.35 -22.88
N LEU A 32 -34.76 -26.42 -22.76
CA LEU A 32 -34.35 -27.66 -22.07
C LEU A 32 -33.20 -28.37 -22.78
N ARG A 33 -33.20 -28.44 -24.12
CA ARG A 33 -32.06 -28.98 -24.90
C ARG A 33 -30.82 -28.10 -24.77
N ARG A 34 -30.98 -26.77 -24.77
CA ARG A 34 -29.87 -25.81 -24.58
C ARG A 34 -29.26 -25.91 -23.19
N LEU A 35 -30.08 -26.09 -22.14
CA LEU A 35 -29.64 -26.34 -20.77
C LEU A 35 -28.96 -27.71 -20.61
N HIS A 36 -29.46 -28.75 -21.29
CA HIS A 36 -28.82 -30.09 -21.28
C HIS A 36 -27.43 -30.09 -21.94
N LEU A 37 -27.29 -29.40 -23.08
CA LEU A 37 -26.02 -29.25 -23.80
C LEU A 37 -25.01 -28.37 -23.04
N HIS A 38 -25.47 -27.34 -22.32
CA HIS A 38 -24.60 -26.53 -21.46
C HIS A 38 -24.07 -27.33 -20.26
N ASN A 39 -24.95 -28.11 -19.60
CA ASN A 39 -24.58 -28.97 -18.46
C ASN A 39 -23.58 -30.08 -18.83
N HIS A 40 -23.64 -30.65 -20.04
CA HIS A 40 -22.67 -31.64 -20.49
C HIS A 40 -21.28 -31.05 -20.77
N ARG A 41 -21.22 -29.80 -21.22
CA ARG A 41 -19.96 -29.09 -21.53
C ARG A 41 -19.23 -28.61 -20.27
N GLU A 42 -19.97 -28.21 -19.23
CA GLU A 42 -19.39 -27.85 -17.92
C GLU A 42 -18.86 -29.08 -17.15
N ARG A 43 -19.50 -30.25 -17.28
CA ARG A 43 -19.01 -31.50 -16.71
C ARG A 43 -17.67 -31.95 -17.33
N ALA A 44 -17.49 -31.76 -18.64
CA ALA A 44 -16.31 -32.23 -19.38
C ALA A 44 -14.98 -31.53 -18.99
N MET A 45 -15.02 -30.26 -18.57
CA MET A 45 -13.81 -29.49 -18.18
C MET A 45 -13.57 -29.48 -16.66
N SER A 46 -14.40 -30.17 -15.89
CA SER A 46 -14.34 -30.19 -14.41
C SER A 46 -13.13 -30.94 -13.84
N PHE A 47 -12.46 -31.80 -14.62
CA PHE A 47 -11.23 -32.47 -14.18
C PHE A 47 -10.08 -31.47 -13.94
N MET A 48 -10.12 -30.32 -14.62
CA MET A 48 -9.09 -29.26 -14.56
C MET A 48 -9.44 -28.10 -13.63
N ARG A 49 -10.59 -28.13 -12.93
CA ARG A 49 -10.99 -27.11 -11.95
C ARG A 49 -10.94 -27.70 -10.53
N GLY A 50 -10.42 -26.94 -9.57
CA GLY A 50 -10.28 -27.35 -8.16
C GLY A 50 -8.85 -27.26 -7.63
N ASP A 51 -8.65 -27.66 -6.38
CA ASP A 51 -7.36 -27.71 -5.69
C ASP A 51 -6.45 -28.84 -6.21
N LEU A 52 -5.13 -28.66 -6.13
CA LEU A 52 -4.11 -29.59 -6.61
C LEU A 52 -4.33 -31.00 -6.07
N LEU A 53 -4.59 -31.14 -4.77
CA LEU A 53 -4.81 -32.42 -4.10
C LEU A 53 -6.03 -33.15 -4.65
N THR A 54 -7.13 -32.42 -4.92
CA THR A 54 -8.33 -33.01 -5.51
C THR A 54 -8.11 -33.46 -6.96
N ARG A 55 -7.25 -32.77 -7.71
CA ARG A 55 -6.92 -33.12 -9.10
C ARG A 55 -6.01 -34.33 -9.18
N THR A 56 -4.92 -34.35 -8.41
CA THR A 56 -3.98 -35.49 -8.41
C THR A 56 -4.63 -36.76 -7.91
N ARG A 57 -5.49 -36.67 -6.88
CA ARG A 57 -6.32 -37.81 -6.44
C ARG A 57 -7.17 -38.38 -7.58
N LYS A 58 -7.83 -37.54 -8.38
CA LYS A 58 -8.65 -37.99 -9.52
C LYS A 58 -7.80 -38.66 -10.61
N LEU A 59 -6.62 -38.12 -10.92
CA LEU A 59 -5.73 -38.67 -11.94
C LEU A 59 -5.08 -40.00 -11.53
N VAL A 60 -4.69 -40.14 -10.26
CA VAL A 60 -4.14 -41.39 -9.71
C VAL A 60 -5.25 -42.45 -9.65
N LYS A 61 -6.45 -42.10 -9.19
CA LYS A 61 -7.61 -43.02 -9.18
C LYS A 61 -8.03 -43.47 -10.58
N GLY A 62 -7.91 -42.59 -11.58
CA GLY A 62 -8.19 -42.92 -12.98
C GLY A 62 -7.05 -43.67 -13.69
N LEU A 63 -6.00 -44.08 -12.97
CA LEU A 63 -4.80 -44.75 -13.51
C LEU A 63 -4.09 -43.96 -14.63
N ALA A 64 -4.40 -42.67 -14.76
CA ALA A 64 -3.81 -41.79 -15.76
C ALA A 64 -2.39 -41.35 -15.37
N LYS A 65 -2.05 -41.40 -14.07
CA LYS A 65 -0.73 -41.10 -13.51
C LYS A 65 -0.41 -42.04 -12.34
N SER A 66 0.87 -42.35 -12.15
CA SER A 66 1.35 -43.06 -10.96
C SER A 66 1.19 -42.20 -9.71
N GLU A 67 1.01 -42.85 -8.55
CA GLU A 67 0.91 -42.17 -7.26
C GLU A 67 2.21 -41.40 -6.96
N PRO A 68 2.17 -40.06 -6.82
CA PRO A 68 3.37 -39.32 -6.47
C PRO A 68 3.65 -39.46 -4.97
N VAL A 69 4.94 -39.53 -4.61
CA VAL A 69 5.41 -39.76 -3.23
C VAL A 69 4.82 -38.77 -2.22
N TRP A 70 4.57 -37.52 -2.64
CA TRP A 70 4.02 -36.46 -1.78
C TRP A 70 2.51 -36.56 -1.53
N LEU A 71 1.76 -37.40 -2.27
CA LEU A 71 0.29 -37.44 -2.15
C LEU A 71 -0.15 -37.87 -0.76
N LYS A 72 0.44 -38.95 -0.23
CA LYS A 72 0.13 -39.47 1.11
C LYS A 72 0.38 -38.44 2.21
N ALA A 73 1.51 -37.72 2.12
CA ALA A 73 1.86 -36.67 3.08
C ALA A 73 0.87 -35.48 3.01
N MET A 74 0.48 -35.08 1.80
CA MET A 74 -0.46 -33.96 1.61
C MET A 74 -1.91 -34.33 1.96
N GLU A 75 -2.31 -35.61 1.84
CA GLU A 75 -3.60 -36.10 2.33
C GLU A 75 -3.65 -36.20 3.86
N GLN A 76 -2.54 -36.55 4.49
CA GLN A 76 -2.41 -36.57 5.94
C GLN A 76 -2.40 -35.17 6.55
N ALA A 77 -1.76 -34.21 5.88
CA ALA A 77 -1.65 -32.83 6.30
C ALA A 77 -1.96 -31.87 5.13
N PRO A 78 -3.26 -31.67 4.79
CA PRO A 78 -3.62 -30.72 3.75
C PRO A 78 -3.26 -29.29 4.17
N PRO A 79 -2.94 -28.40 3.21
CA PRO A 79 -2.68 -27.01 3.52
C PRO A 79 -3.93 -26.36 4.15
N VAL A 80 -3.72 -25.49 5.14
CA VAL A 80 -4.80 -24.77 5.82
C VAL A 80 -5.51 -23.85 4.82
N SER A 81 -6.83 -24.03 4.69
CA SER A 81 -7.68 -23.14 3.90
C SER A 81 -8.27 -22.06 4.79
N PHE A 82 -7.88 -20.81 4.55
CA PHE A 82 -8.53 -19.66 5.18
C PHE A 82 -9.84 -19.32 4.46
N PRO A 83 -10.86 -18.82 5.18
CA PRO A 83 -12.06 -18.29 4.53
C PRO A 83 -11.65 -17.20 3.56
N ARG A 84 -12.16 -17.26 2.33
CA ARG A 84 -11.87 -16.25 1.31
C ARG A 84 -12.41 -14.91 1.80
N ALA A 85 -11.53 -13.96 2.07
CA ALA A 85 -11.93 -12.60 2.43
C ALA A 85 -12.61 -11.95 1.20
N GLU A 86 -13.93 -11.78 1.27
CA GLU A 86 -14.69 -11.05 0.24
C GLU A 86 -14.51 -9.53 0.37
N ASN A 87 -14.04 -9.06 1.53
CA ASN A 87 -13.94 -7.65 1.88
C ASN A 87 -12.54 -7.08 1.65
N LYS A 88 -12.48 -5.77 1.42
CA LYS A 88 -11.22 -5.00 1.36
C LYS A 88 -10.47 -5.13 2.70
N ILE A 89 -9.16 -5.34 2.63
CA ILE A 89 -8.27 -5.42 3.80
C ILE A 89 -8.37 -4.10 4.57
N LYS A 90 -8.69 -4.17 5.87
CA LYS A 90 -8.77 -2.99 6.73
C LYS A 90 -7.35 -2.54 7.10
N PRO A 91 -7.03 -1.23 7.01
CA PRO A 91 -5.74 -0.72 7.47
C PRO A 91 -5.63 -0.89 9.00
N ILE A 92 -4.46 -1.35 9.46
CA ILE A 92 -4.14 -1.43 10.88
C ILE A 92 -3.74 -0.03 11.34
N SER A 93 -4.40 0.48 12.39
CA SER A 93 -4.07 1.75 13.03
C SER A 93 -3.92 1.54 14.52
N LEU A 94 -2.87 2.13 15.10
CA LEU A 94 -2.61 2.09 16.53
C LEU A 94 -3.07 3.40 17.20
N PRO A 95 -3.46 3.38 18.48
CA PRO A 95 -3.92 4.58 19.18
C PRO A 95 -2.84 5.66 19.29
N GLU A 96 -1.55 5.29 19.30
CA GLU A 96 -0.44 6.23 19.33
C GLU A 96 -0.15 6.92 17.98
N ASP A 97 -0.68 6.40 16.86
CA ASP A 97 -0.35 6.89 15.52
C ASP A 97 -0.72 8.37 15.33
N VAL A 98 -1.75 8.83 16.03
CA VAL A 98 -2.18 10.24 16.02
C VAL A 98 -1.10 11.14 16.61
N TYR A 99 -0.49 10.72 17.72
CA TYR A 99 0.54 11.46 18.42
C TYR A 99 1.89 11.40 17.72
N ILE A 100 2.21 10.26 17.08
CA ILE A 100 3.40 10.13 16.24
C ILE A 100 3.37 11.16 15.10
N LYS A 101 2.22 11.35 14.45
CA LYS A 101 2.06 12.38 13.41
C LYS A 101 2.26 13.79 13.95
N LYS A 102 1.68 14.11 15.11
CA LYS A 102 1.86 15.41 15.79
C LYS A 102 3.33 15.63 16.19
N PHE A 103 4.02 14.60 16.66
CA PHE A 103 5.45 14.65 17.00
C PHE A 103 6.30 15.02 15.79
N PHE A 104 6.10 14.37 14.64
CA PHE A 104 6.87 14.69 13.43
C PHE A 104 6.54 16.06 12.82
N GLN A 105 5.35 16.61 13.10
CA GLN A 105 5.02 17.99 12.76
C GLN A 105 5.82 18.99 13.61
N LYS A 106 5.98 18.72 14.92
CA LYS A 106 6.79 19.55 15.83
C LYS A 106 8.31 19.36 15.63
N HIS A 107 8.74 18.15 15.30
CA HIS A 107 10.15 17.75 15.22
C HIS A 107 10.47 17.10 13.87
N PRO A 108 10.55 17.88 12.78
CA PRO A 108 10.83 17.34 11.45
C PRO A 108 12.20 16.66 11.35
N ASP A 109 13.21 17.19 12.06
CA ASP A 109 14.58 16.69 12.06
C ASP A 109 14.72 15.28 12.65
N SER A 110 13.79 14.88 13.54
CA SER A 110 13.81 13.56 14.19
C SER A 110 13.64 12.41 13.18
N LYS A 111 13.06 12.66 12.00
CA LYS A 111 12.97 11.65 10.92
C LYS A 111 14.34 11.13 10.48
N HIS A 112 15.35 11.99 10.52
CA HIS A 112 16.72 11.65 10.11
C HIS A 112 17.57 11.26 11.32
N GLU A 113 17.44 11.99 12.41
CA GLU A 113 18.23 11.81 13.63
C GLU A 113 17.89 10.52 14.38
N ASP A 114 16.61 10.16 14.44
CA ASP A 114 16.10 9.03 15.23
C ASP A 114 15.47 7.95 14.32
N ALA A 115 16.23 7.54 13.30
CA ALA A 115 15.77 6.56 12.32
C ALA A 115 15.39 5.21 12.97
N ILE A 116 14.33 4.58 12.44
CA ILE A 116 13.83 3.29 12.94
C ILE A 116 14.85 2.19 12.61
N LYS A 117 15.46 1.64 13.66
CA LYS A 117 16.34 0.47 13.54
C LYS A 117 15.47 -0.79 13.58
N ILE A 118 15.30 -1.46 12.44
CA ILE A 118 14.49 -2.70 12.35
C ILE A 118 15.05 -3.80 13.27
N SER A 119 16.37 -3.85 13.46
CA SER A 119 17.05 -4.79 14.35
C SER A 119 17.14 -4.33 15.82
N GLY A 120 16.68 -3.12 16.13
CA GLY A 120 16.72 -2.57 17.48
C GLY A 120 15.52 -3.02 18.30
N PHE A 121 15.75 -3.32 19.58
CA PHE A 121 14.67 -3.53 20.55
C PHE A 121 14.10 -2.21 21.08
N ASP A 122 14.88 -1.14 21.02
CA ASP A 122 14.47 0.16 21.54
C ASP A 122 13.46 0.82 20.59
N PRO A 123 12.28 1.22 21.09
CA PRO A 123 11.31 1.94 20.29
C PRO A 123 11.85 3.31 19.86
N PRO A 124 11.46 3.81 18.67
CA PRO A 124 11.85 5.14 18.23
C PRO A 124 11.26 6.21 19.15
N PRO A 125 11.92 7.37 19.34
CA PRO A 125 11.45 8.45 20.22
C PRO A 125 10.03 8.92 19.92
N ALA A 126 9.63 8.94 18.65
CA ALA A 126 8.26 9.28 18.26
C ALA A 126 7.21 8.31 18.85
N ARG A 127 7.53 7.02 18.95
CA ARG A 127 6.66 6.01 19.56
C ARG A 127 6.65 6.14 21.07
N MET A 128 7.81 6.36 21.70
CA MET A 128 7.89 6.65 23.14
C MET A 128 7.06 7.87 23.53
N PHE A 129 7.11 8.93 22.73
CA PHE A 129 6.26 10.11 22.91
C PHE A 129 4.77 9.74 22.87
N GLY A 130 4.34 8.97 21.86
CA GLY A 130 2.95 8.54 21.73
C GLY A 130 2.47 7.71 22.92
N TRP A 131 3.28 6.74 23.37
CA TRP A 131 2.97 5.94 24.55
C TRP A 131 2.89 6.77 25.82
N ARG A 132 3.82 7.72 26.01
CA ARG A 132 3.82 8.60 27.18
C ARG A 132 2.57 9.46 27.26
N VAL A 133 2.11 9.99 26.12
CA VAL A 133 0.87 10.76 26.06
C VAL A 133 -0.34 9.90 26.41
N LEU A 134 -0.39 8.66 25.91
CA LEU A 134 -1.47 7.72 26.24
C LEU A 134 -1.48 7.35 27.72
N GLU A 135 -0.31 7.08 28.31
CA GLU A 135 -0.14 6.78 29.74
C GLU A 135 -0.64 7.93 30.63
N LEU A 136 -0.25 9.17 30.32
CA LEU A 136 -0.68 10.35 31.09
C LEU A 136 -2.19 10.60 30.93
N LYS A 137 -2.74 10.31 29.75
CA LYS A 137 -4.18 10.40 29.50
C LYS A 137 -4.96 9.35 30.29
N GLU A 138 -4.42 8.14 30.44
CA GLU A 138 -5.00 7.10 31.29
C GLU A 138 -5.03 7.53 32.77
N GLN A 139 -4.04 8.32 33.20
CA GLN A 139 -4.01 8.93 34.54
C GLN A 139 -4.97 10.14 34.71
N GLY A 140 -5.70 10.52 33.65
CA GLY A 140 -6.67 11.62 33.68
C GLY A 140 -6.10 13.00 33.36
N VAL A 141 -4.86 13.09 32.87
CA VAL A 141 -4.26 14.35 32.42
C VAL A 141 -4.89 14.79 31.09
N SER A 142 -5.08 16.10 30.90
CA SER A 142 -5.55 16.65 29.63
C SER A 142 -4.56 16.36 28.49
N GLU A 143 -5.06 16.18 27.27
CA GLU A 143 -4.21 15.80 26.13
C GLU A 143 -3.09 16.81 25.86
N GLU A 144 -3.37 18.10 26.00
CA GLU A 144 -2.39 19.17 25.78
C GLU A 144 -1.28 19.16 26.83
N ALA A 145 -1.65 18.98 28.10
CA ALA A 145 -0.68 18.87 29.19
C ALA A 145 0.15 17.60 29.06
N ALA A 146 -0.48 16.47 28.70
CA ALA A 146 0.21 15.20 28.45
C ALA A 146 1.24 15.33 27.32
N MET A 147 0.89 15.98 26.21
CA MET A 147 1.82 16.26 25.11
C MET A 147 2.98 17.17 25.56
N ALA A 148 2.71 18.19 26.37
CA ALA A 148 3.76 19.09 26.86
C ALA A 148 4.76 18.39 27.79
N VAL A 149 4.28 17.50 28.66
CA VAL A 149 5.14 16.67 29.53
C VAL A 149 5.99 15.72 28.70
N ALA A 150 5.39 15.02 27.74
CA ALA A 150 6.12 14.11 26.84
C ALA A 150 7.16 14.85 25.98
N ASP A 151 6.85 16.06 25.51
CA ASP A 151 7.81 16.91 24.78
C ASP A 151 8.99 17.30 25.70
N MET A 152 8.70 17.68 26.94
CA MET A 152 9.73 18.03 27.93
C MET A 152 10.68 16.85 28.22
N GLU A 153 10.14 15.65 28.38
CA GLU A 153 10.92 14.41 28.57
C GLU A 153 11.83 14.14 27.37
N TYR A 154 11.29 14.24 26.15
CA TYR A 154 12.07 14.10 24.92
C TYR A 154 13.22 15.12 24.84
N TRP A 155 12.97 16.40 25.12
CA TRP A 155 14.01 17.42 25.13
C TRP A 155 15.08 17.18 26.21
N ALA A 156 14.69 16.67 27.38
CA ALA A 156 15.61 16.32 28.45
C ALA A 156 16.57 15.21 28.02
N GLU A 157 16.06 14.14 27.41
CA GLU A 157 16.88 13.06 26.87
C GLU A 157 17.85 13.55 25.79
N ARG A 158 17.38 14.39 24.87
CA ARG A 158 18.24 14.97 23.83
C ARG A 158 19.36 15.81 24.42
N LYS A 159 19.05 16.63 25.42
CA LYS A 159 20.05 17.45 26.14
C LYS A 159 21.05 16.55 26.88
N ALA A 160 20.60 15.48 27.51
CA ALA A 160 21.46 14.52 28.20
C ALA A 160 22.43 13.83 27.22
N LYS A 161 21.92 13.32 26.09
CA LYS A 161 22.74 12.71 25.02
C LYS A 161 23.78 13.68 24.46
N LYS A 162 23.41 14.95 24.23
CA LYS A 162 24.35 16.00 23.80
C LYS A 162 25.44 16.27 24.85
N LYS A 163 25.07 16.37 26.13
CA LYS A 163 26.04 16.55 27.23
C LYS A 163 27.01 15.37 27.34
N ALA A 164 26.49 14.14 27.26
CA ALA A 164 27.30 12.92 27.27
C ALA A 164 28.29 12.90 26.10
N TYR A 165 27.84 13.23 24.89
CA TYR A 165 28.72 13.34 23.73
C TYR A 165 29.82 14.39 23.90
N VAL A 166 29.50 15.57 24.43
CA VAL A 166 30.52 16.61 24.69
C VAL A 166 31.58 16.10 25.67
N ARG A 167 31.18 15.41 26.73
CA ARG A 167 32.12 14.79 27.68
C ARG A 167 32.98 13.72 27.02
N LEU A 168 32.38 12.81 26.26
CA LEU A 168 33.12 11.77 25.52
C LEU A 168 34.10 12.37 24.51
N LYS A 169 33.71 13.45 23.83
CA LYS A 169 34.56 14.17 22.89
C LYS A 169 35.76 14.83 23.59
N GLN A 170 35.57 15.39 24.78
CA GLN A 170 36.66 15.94 25.59
C GLN A 170 37.64 14.83 26.00
N ILE A 171 37.14 13.70 26.48
CA ILE A 171 37.96 12.55 26.87
C ILE A 171 38.75 12.00 25.66
N ALA A 172 38.09 11.83 24.51
CA ALA A 172 38.74 11.33 23.29
C ALA A 172 39.89 12.25 22.84
N ARG A 173 39.71 13.58 22.92
CA ARG A 173 40.77 14.56 22.62
C ARG A 173 41.96 14.42 23.57
N LEU A 174 41.72 14.29 24.86
CA LEU A 174 42.78 14.10 25.86
C LEU A 174 43.55 12.79 25.64
N GLN A 175 42.87 11.74 25.18
CA GLN A 175 43.47 10.45 24.87
C GLN A 175 44.15 10.38 23.48
N GLY A 176 44.06 11.44 22.67
CA GLY A 176 44.53 11.43 21.28
C GLY A 176 43.75 10.51 20.33
N LYS A 177 42.57 10.03 20.74
CA LYS A 177 41.70 9.16 19.94
C LYS A 177 40.69 9.96 19.13
N LYS A 178 40.18 9.37 18.05
CA LYS A 178 39.08 9.96 17.28
C LYS A 178 37.82 10.03 18.16
N PRO A 179 37.09 11.15 18.17
CA PRO A 179 35.86 11.27 18.96
C PRO A 179 34.78 10.33 18.43
N PRO A 180 33.84 9.88 19.29
CA PRO A 180 32.70 9.10 18.85
C PRO A 180 31.86 9.83 17.78
N PRO A 181 31.02 9.11 17.02
CA PRO A 181 30.05 9.72 16.14
C PRO A 181 29.12 10.70 16.88
N ASN A 182 28.72 11.77 16.21
CA ASN A 182 27.76 12.73 16.78
C ASN A 182 26.39 12.04 16.91
N PRO A 183 25.75 12.06 18.10
CA PRO A 183 24.44 11.44 18.30
C PRO A 183 23.32 12.08 17.47
N TYR A 184 23.47 13.33 17.05
CA TYR A 184 22.48 14.08 16.28
C TYR A 184 23.16 14.76 15.09
N PRO A 185 23.42 14.02 14.00
CA PRO A 185 23.95 14.60 12.78
C PRO A 185 22.85 15.41 12.09
N SER A 186 23.12 16.67 11.79
CA SER A 186 22.22 17.45 10.94
C SER A 186 22.33 16.94 9.51
N ALA A 187 21.22 16.59 8.88
CA ALA A 187 21.17 16.13 7.48
C ALA A 187 21.93 17.07 6.53
N ILE A 188 21.83 18.38 6.74
CA ILE A 188 22.56 19.39 5.96
C ILE A 188 24.08 19.21 6.06
N LYS A 189 24.62 18.88 7.24
CA LYS A 189 26.08 18.69 7.41
C LYS A 189 26.56 17.38 6.80
N GLU A 190 25.71 16.35 6.74
CA GLU A 190 26.03 15.11 6.03
C GLU A 190 26.11 15.36 4.53
N ILE A 191 25.09 16.01 3.97
CA ILE A 191 25.08 16.43 2.56
C ILE A 191 26.29 17.32 2.26
N GLN A 192 26.56 18.34 3.08
CA GLN A 192 27.72 19.21 2.89
C GLN A 192 29.06 18.47 3.02
N ALA A 193 29.17 17.47 3.90
CA ALA A 193 30.37 16.65 4.02
C ALA A 193 30.57 15.80 2.77
N GLU A 194 29.49 15.26 2.21
CA GLU A 194 29.50 14.55 0.93
C GLU A 194 29.82 15.49 -0.24
N GLU A 195 29.30 16.70 -0.27
CA GLU A 195 29.54 17.67 -1.34
C GLU A 195 30.94 18.29 -1.27
N ARG A 196 31.55 18.41 -0.07
CA ARG A 196 32.87 19.04 0.13
C ARG A 196 33.96 18.50 -0.78
N LYS A 197 33.91 17.20 -1.14
CA LYS A 197 34.86 16.60 -2.09
C LYS A 197 34.79 17.23 -3.48
N PHE A 198 33.61 17.69 -3.89
CA PHE A 198 33.34 18.27 -5.20
C PHE A 198 33.30 19.80 -5.20
N VAL A 199 33.38 20.44 -4.03
CA VAL A 199 33.33 21.91 -3.93
C VAL A 199 34.49 22.54 -4.70
N ARG A 200 35.71 21.99 -4.59
CA ARG A 200 36.88 22.54 -5.28
C ARG A 200 36.73 22.41 -6.80
N ASP A 201 36.33 21.24 -7.25
CA ASP A 201 36.11 20.94 -8.67
C ASP A 201 35.06 21.88 -9.28
N ARG A 202 33.95 22.19 -8.58
CA ARG A 202 32.93 23.15 -9.07
C ARG A 202 33.50 24.52 -9.46
N PHE A 203 34.55 25.00 -8.78
CA PHE A 203 35.12 26.32 -9.03
C PHE A 203 36.37 26.29 -9.92
N TYR A 204 37.12 25.18 -9.93
CA TYR A 204 38.42 25.12 -10.60
C TYR A 204 38.45 24.18 -11.81
N ASP A 205 37.44 23.32 -12.02
CA ASP A 205 37.42 22.46 -13.19
C ASP A 205 37.08 23.24 -14.47
N PRO A 206 37.95 23.19 -15.50
CA PRO A 206 37.72 23.93 -16.74
C PRO A 206 36.49 23.44 -17.49
N LYS A 207 36.08 22.18 -17.32
CA LYS A 207 34.85 21.63 -17.92
C LYS A 207 33.60 22.24 -17.28
N ILE A 208 33.59 22.39 -15.96
CA ILE A 208 32.45 22.95 -15.21
C ILE A 208 32.33 24.45 -15.51
N LEU A 209 33.44 25.19 -15.54
CA LEU A 209 33.44 26.60 -15.90
C LEU A 209 32.88 26.85 -17.30
N LYS A 210 33.24 26.02 -18.28
CA LYS A 210 32.67 26.08 -19.65
C LYS A 210 31.16 25.85 -19.66
N ILE A 211 30.66 24.93 -18.85
CA ILE A 211 29.21 24.67 -18.72
C ILE A 211 28.50 25.87 -18.09
N VAL A 212 29.06 26.43 -17.00
CA VAL A 212 28.50 27.62 -16.33
C VAL A 212 28.49 28.82 -17.27
N GLN A 213 29.53 28.99 -18.08
CA GLN A 213 29.60 30.07 -19.06
C GLN A 213 28.53 29.93 -20.15
N LYS A 214 28.36 28.73 -20.72
CA LYS A 214 27.26 28.44 -21.65
C LYS A 214 25.89 28.69 -21.03
N MET A 215 25.65 28.27 -19.79
CA MET A 215 24.39 28.55 -19.10
C MET A 215 24.13 30.04 -18.90
N LYS A 216 25.17 30.84 -18.65
CA LYS A 216 25.03 32.30 -18.55
C LYS A 216 24.68 32.92 -19.91
N GLU A 217 25.31 32.45 -20.98
CA GLU A 217 25.03 32.88 -22.35
C GLU A 217 23.60 32.52 -22.77
N GLU A 218 23.15 31.29 -22.51
CA GLU A 218 21.78 30.82 -22.77
C GLU A 218 20.75 31.64 -22.00
N LYS A 219 20.99 31.89 -20.70
CA LYS A 219 20.10 32.70 -19.87
C LYS A 219 20.06 34.17 -20.31
N ALA A 220 21.18 34.72 -20.78
CA ALA A 220 21.23 36.08 -21.31
C ALA A 220 20.47 36.19 -22.65
N ALA A 221 20.59 35.18 -23.52
CA ALA A 221 19.84 35.09 -24.76
C ALA A 221 18.33 34.95 -24.49
N GLU A 222 17.93 34.11 -23.53
CA GLU A 222 16.52 33.95 -23.13
C GLU A 222 15.94 35.28 -22.60
N ILE A 223 16.70 36.02 -21.78
CA ILE A 223 16.27 37.34 -21.28
C ILE A 223 16.18 38.37 -22.43
N GLN A 224 17.11 38.35 -23.37
CA GLN A 224 17.05 39.21 -24.57
C GLN A 224 15.85 38.90 -25.44
N ASP A 225 15.54 37.62 -25.69
CA ASP A 225 14.35 37.20 -26.43
C ASP A 225 13.06 37.61 -25.71
N ARG A 226 13.01 37.45 -24.39
CA ARG A 226 11.87 37.88 -23.57
C ARG A 226 11.66 39.40 -23.59
N MET A 227 12.75 40.17 -23.66
CA MET A 227 12.72 41.64 -23.80
C MET A 227 12.37 42.08 -25.24
N ARG A 228 12.73 41.30 -26.25
CA ARG A 228 12.47 41.60 -27.67
C ARG A 228 11.05 41.20 -28.12
N GLY A 229 10.40 40.27 -27.41
CA GLY A 229 9.02 39.84 -27.64
C GLY A 229 7.92 40.75 -27.05
N GLY A 230 8.26 41.91 -26.50
CA GLY A 230 7.33 42.87 -25.86
C GLY A 230 6.81 44.00 -26.76
N SER A 231 6.87 43.87 -28.08
CA SER A 231 6.34 44.86 -29.03
C SER A 231 5.38 44.22 -30.01
N TRP A 232 4.17 43.87 -29.54
CA TRP A 232 2.91 43.87 -30.29
C TRP A 232 1.75 44.06 -29.29
#